data_AF-G7YPX7-F1
#
_entry.id   AF-G7YPX7-F1
#
_cell.length_a   1.000
_cell.length_b   1.000
_cell.length_c   1.000
_cell.angle_alpha   90.00
_cell.angle_beta   90.00
_cell.angle_gamma   90.00
#
_symmetry.space_group_name_H-M   'P 1'
#
loop_
_entity.id
_entity.type
_entity.pdbx_description
1 polymer ?
#
loop_
_entity_poly.entity_id
_entity_poly.type
_entity_poly.pdbx_seq_one_letter_code
_entity_poly.pdbx_strand_id
1 'polypeptide(L)'
;MKNAINVICLAILLYVLLVRLYILERSHHQSTLGQLRMVRLVDTIDIAIILSGPNQEYQLMNFLKNLLYYQGRFNSSSEECKLNYTVQRDYVCPKQLTVLYNPLNIHLILDSLSMEFILNVIHTWRIRDVEFTFYHFDSLMRYVQAIPDIHMAGIAALAKIAVPEVISSGVNKVILLDSDMLFSENINLLWKEFENFNETQVGSTKRRSSKKS
;
A
#
# COMPACT_ATOMS: atom_id res chain seq x y z
N MET A 1 -50.59 19.38 -31.94
CA MET A 1 -49.43 19.39 -31.00
C MET A 1 -49.63 18.51 -29.77
N LYS A 2 -50.80 18.48 -29.10
CA LYS A 2 -51.06 17.63 -27.92
C LYS A 2 -50.86 16.11 -28.17
N ASN A 3 -51.22 15.62 -29.36
CA ASN A 3 -51.10 14.19 -29.69
C ASN A 3 -49.65 13.72 -29.85
N ALA A 4 -48.74 14.57 -30.36
CA ALA A 4 -47.33 14.22 -30.51
C ALA A 4 -46.62 14.12 -29.15
N ILE A 5 -46.98 14.99 -28.21
CA ILE A 5 -46.44 14.97 -26.84
C ILE A 5 -46.88 13.70 -26.09
N ASN A 6 -48.13 13.26 -26.26
CA ASN A 6 -48.63 12.04 -25.64
C ASN A 6 -47.94 10.77 -26.18
N VAL A 7 -47.65 10.72 -27.48
CA VAL A 7 -46.94 9.58 -28.10
C VAL A 7 -45.50 9.49 -27.61
N ILE A 8 -44.79 10.62 -27.50
CA ILE A 8 -43.43 10.65 -26.97
C ILE A 8 -43.41 10.23 -25.49
N CYS A 9 -44.38 10.69 -24.71
CA CYS A 9 -44.49 10.33 -23.28
C CYS A 9 -44.71 8.82 -23.08
N LEU A 10 -45.60 8.22 -23.89
CA LEU A 10 -45.85 6.78 -23.86
C LEU A 10 -44.63 5.97 -24.28
N ALA A 11 -43.88 6.39 -25.30
CA ALA A 11 -42.66 5.71 -25.74
C ALA A 11 -41.57 5.72 -24.65
N ILE A 12 -41.40 6.85 -23.96
CA ILE A 12 -40.44 6.96 -22.84
C ILE A 12 -40.88 6.07 -21.67
N LEU A 13 -42.15 6.06 -21.32
CA LEU A 13 -42.68 5.21 -20.24
C LEU A 13 -42.50 3.71 -20.55
N LEU A 14 -42.77 3.29 -21.79
CA LEU A 14 -42.56 1.91 -22.23
C LEU A 14 -41.07 1.53 -22.21
N TYR A 15 -40.19 2.42 -22.64
CA TYR A 15 -38.74 2.20 -22.57
C TYR A 15 -38.26 2.06 -21.12
N VAL A 16 -38.73 2.93 -20.21
CA VAL A 16 -38.39 2.86 -18.79
C VAL A 16 -38.91 1.56 -18.15
N LEU A 17 -40.12 1.13 -18.50
CA LEU A 17 -40.69 -0.13 -18.01
C LEU A 17 -39.96 -1.36 -18.56
N LEU A 18 -39.58 -1.37 -19.84
CA LEU A 18 -38.79 -2.44 -20.44
C LEU A 18 -37.39 -2.52 -19.82
N VAL A 19 -36.75 -1.37 -19.56
CA VAL A 19 -35.47 -1.32 -18.84
C VAL A 19 -35.62 -1.81 -17.40
N ARG A 20 -36.71 -1.45 -16.70
CA ARG A 20 -36.99 -1.93 -15.34
C ARG A 20 -37.24 -3.43 -15.29
N LEU A 21 -38.00 -3.98 -16.23
CA LEU A 21 -38.28 -5.41 -16.33
C LEU A 21 -37.02 -6.19 -16.72
N TYR A 22 -36.23 -5.69 -17.68
CA TYR A 22 -34.92 -6.25 -18.03
C TYR A 22 -33.95 -6.26 -16.83
N ILE A 23 -33.97 -5.22 -16.00
CA ILE A 23 -33.16 -5.16 -14.77
C ILE A 23 -33.68 -6.14 -13.71
N LEU A 24 -34.99 -6.26 -13.54
CA LEU A 24 -35.60 -7.16 -12.56
C LEU A 24 -35.40 -8.64 -12.92
N GLU A 25 -35.58 -9.02 -14.18
CA GLU A 25 -35.39 -10.39 -14.65
C GLU A 25 -33.93 -10.85 -14.53
N ARG A 26 -32.96 -9.93 -14.62
CA ARG A 26 -31.53 -10.20 -14.40
C ARG A 26 -31.11 -10.20 -12.92
N SER A 27 -31.93 -9.64 -12.02
CA SER A 27 -31.67 -9.58 -10.57
C SER A 27 -31.94 -10.89 -9.83
N HIS A 28 -32.68 -11.83 -10.44
CA HIS A 28 -33.01 -13.12 -9.83
C HIS A 28 -31.87 -14.16 -9.88
N HIS A 29 -30.68 -13.79 -10.39
CA HIS A 29 -29.50 -14.64 -10.40
C HIS A 29 -28.34 -14.01 -9.61
N GLN A 30 -28.13 -14.54 -8.40
CA GLN A 30 -26.95 -14.44 -7.53
C GLN A 30 -26.78 -13.22 -6.60
N SER A 31 -26.60 -13.52 -5.31
CA SER A 31 -25.29 -13.31 -4.65
C SER A 31 -25.27 -13.98 -3.26
N THR A 32 -24.47 -15.04 -3.12
CA THR A 32 -23.97 -15.55 -1.84
C THR A 32 -22.59 -14.95 -1.60
N LEU A 33 -22.37 -14.33 -0.44
CA LEU A 33 -21.10 -13.74 0.00
C LEU A 33 -20.00 -14.82 0.05
N GLY A 34 -18.93 -14.66 -0.72
CA GLY A 34 -17.78 -15.56 -0.69
C GLY A 34 -16.91 -15.35 0.56
N GLN A 35 -16.39 -16.43 1.15
CA GLN A 35 -15.53 -16.36 2.34
C GLN A 35 -14.09 -16.02 1.94
N LEU A 36 -13.51 -14.95 2.51
CA LEU A 36 -12.10 -14.60 2.36
C LEU A 36 -11.23 -15.62 3.12
N ARG A 37 -10.27 -16.23 2.42
CA ARG A 37 -9.29 -17.13 3.03
C ARG A 37 -7.90 -16.50 2.96
N MET A 38 -7.32 -16.18 4.11
CA MET A 38 -5.94 -15.68 4.18
C MET A 38 -4.96 -16.83 4.40
N VAL A 39 -3.87 -16.83 3.64
CA VAL A 39 -2.79 -17.82 3.73
C VAL A 39 -1.47 -17.08 3.94
N ARG A 40 -0.82 -17.34 5.08
CA ARG A 40 0.47 -16.76 5.46
C ARG A 40 1.61 -17.44 4.70
N LEU A 41 2.44 -16.65 4.05
CA LEU A 41 3.70 -17.06 3.45
C LEU A 41 4.83 -17.00 4.48
N VAL A 42 5.94 -17.70 4.21
CA VAL A 42 7.05 -17.84 5.15
C VAL A 42 7.92 -16.59 5.18
N ASP A 43 8.24 -16.05 4.01
CA ASP A 43 9.19 -14.94 3.87
C ASP A 43 8.61 -13.64 4.42
N THR A 44 9.44 -12.86 5.12
CA THR A 44 9.10 -11.48 5.53
C THR A 44 9.45 -10.51 4.40
N ILE A 45 8.56 -9.55 4.15
CA ILE A 45 8.83 -8.41 3.27
C ILE A 45 9.27 -7.24 4.15
N ASP A 46 10.52 -6.84 3.99
CA ASP A 46 11.08 -5.66 4.62
C ASP A 46 10.85 -4.43 3.72
N ILE A 47 10.21 -3.41 4.27
CA ILE A 47 9.89 -2.15 3.57
C ILE A 47 10.54 -1.02 4.35
N ALA A 48 11.30 -0.16 3.67
CA ALA A 48 11.87 1.04 4.26
C ALA A 48 11.16 2.29 3.75
N ILE A 49 10.89 3.23 4.65
CA ILE A 49 10.28 4.52 4.34
C ILE A 49 11.04 5.58 5.14
N ILE A 50 11.41 6.66 4.45
CA ILE A 50 11.97 7.86 5.07
C ILE A 50 10.88 8.91 5.11
N LEU A 51 10.61 9.47 6.28
CA LEU A 51 9.85 10.71 6.39
C LEU A 51 10.81 11.86 6.69
N SER A 52 10.80 12.87 5.84
CA SER A 52 11.66 14.04 5.99
C SER A 52 10.88 15.28 5.54
N GLY A 53 10.29 15.98 6.51
CA GLY A 53 9.52 17.19 6.27
C GLY A 53 8.16 17.19 6.96
N PRO A 54 7.50 18.37 7.03
CA PRO A 54 6.29 18.55 7.82
C PRO A 54 5.09 17.80 7.23
N ASN A 55 4.23 17.26 8.10
CA ASN A 55 2.93 16.66 7.79
C ASN A 55 2.95 15.37 6.94
N GLN A 56 4.10 14.70 6.82
CA GLN A 56 4.20 13.44 6.08
C GLN A 56 3.60 12.24 6.81
N GLU A 57 3.28 12.38 8.10
CA GLU A 57 2.69 11.34 8.93
C GLU A 57 1.32 10.90 8.39
N TYR A 58 0.51 11.85 7.89
CA TYR A 58 -0.79 11.54 7.29
C TYR A 58 -0.67 10.77 5.97
N GLN A 59 0.34 11.11 5.17
CA GLN A 59 0.63 10.37 3.93
C GLN A 59 1.06 8.95 4.26
N LEU A 60 1.96 8.79 5.23
CA LEU A 60 2.35 7.48 5.75
C LEU A 60 1.13 6.68 6.24
N MET A 61 0.18 7.30 6.95
CA MET A 61 -1.03 6.59 7.38
C MET A 61 -1.86 6.09 6.20
N ASN A 62 -1.99 6.87 5.12
CA ASN A 62 -2.71 6.46 3.92
C ASN A 62 -1.96 5.34 3.19
N PHE A 63 -0.63 5.46 3.07
CA PHE A 63 0.24 4.42 2.53
C PHE A 63 0.06 3.10 3.30
N LEU A 64 0.15 3.12 4.63
CA LEU A 64 0.05 1.93 5.46
C LEU A 64 -1.33 1.27 5.34
N LYS A 65 -2.42 2.06 5.40
CA LYS A 65 -3.78 1.56 5.22
C LYS A 65 -3.95 0.90 3.85
N ASN A 66 -3.48 1.55 2.80
CA ASN A 66 -3.56 1.05 1.43
C ASN A 66 -2.72 -0.24 1.25
N LEU A 67 -1.49 -0.28 1.75
CA LEU A 67 -0.64 -1.48 1.74
C LEU A 67 -1.33 -2.67 2.43
N LEU A 68 -1.84 -2.44 3.64
CA LEU A 68 -2.49 -3.48 4.43
C LEU A 68 -3.82 -3.93 3.82
N TYR A 69 -4.52 -3.05 3.12
CA TYR A 69 -5.74 -3.36 2.36
C TYR A 69 -5.45 -4.40 1.29
N TYR A 70 -4.43 -4.20 0.46
CA TYR A 70 -4.08 -5.15 -0.60
C TYR A 70 -3.46 -6.46 -0.10
N GLN A 71 -3.01 -6.52 1.16
CA GLN A 71 -2.67 -7.76 1.84
C GLN A 71 -3.86 -8.47 2.51
N GLY A 72 -5.07 -7.90 2.43
CA GLY A 72 -6.27 -8.43 3.11
C GLY A 72 -6.24 -8.28 4.63
N ARG A 73 -5.27 -7.53 5.17
CA ARG A 73 -5.04 -7.33 6.61
C ARG A 73 -5.79 -6.12 7.14
N PHE A 74 -6.03 -5.15 6.26
CA PHE A 74 -6.99 -4.08 6.45
C PHE A 74 -8.23 -4.44 5.65
N ASN A 75 -8.97 -5.42 6.17
CA ASN A 75 -10.28 -5.78 5.64
C ASN A 75 -11.20 -4.60 5.93
N SER A 76 -11.92 -4.01 5.00
CA SER A 76 -12.39 -4.48 3.70
C SER A 76 -13.88 -4.87 3.74
N SER A 77 -14.35 -5.46 4.81
CA SER A 77 -15.65 -6.14 4.84
C SER A 77 -16.19 -6.20 6.26
N SER A 78 -15.83 -5.21 7.07
CA SER A 78 -16.82 -4.43 7.81
C SER A 78 -17.27 -3.28 6.90
N GLU A 79 -18.36 -3.39 6.14
CA GLU A 79 -18.79 -2.34 5.16
C GLU A 79 -17.78 -2.00 4.02
N GLU A 80 -16.49 -2.32 4.11
CA GLU A 80 -15.45 -1.64 3.32
C GLU A 80 -15.24 -2.19 1.88
N CYS A 81 -16.19 -2.94 1.32
CA CYS A 81 -16.23 -3.24 -0.12
C CYS A 81 -17.38 -2.47 -0.79
N LYS A 82 -17.86 -1.40 -0.14
CA LYS A 82 -18.69 -0.37 -0.77
C LYS A 82 -17.79 0.76 -1.27
N LEU A 83 -17.27 0.58 -2.48
CA LEU A 83 -16.84 1.72 -3.28
C LEU A 83 -18.09 2.51 -3.69
N ASN A 84 -18.49 3.47 -2.87
CA ASN A 84 -19.68 4.30 -3.12
C ASN A 84 -19.44 5.42 -4.15
N TYR A 85 -18.40 5.31 -4.97
CA TYR A 85 -18.13 6.25 -6.02
C TYR A 85 -18.04 5.54 -7.37
N THR A 86 -19.08 5.82 -8.17
CA THR A 86 -19.32 5.46 -9.57
C THR A 86 -19.84 4.05 -9.84
N VAL A 87 -21.02 4.06 -10.46
CA VAL A 87 -21.77 2.92 -10.99
C VAL A 87 -20.97 2.29 -12.13
N GLN A 88 -20.00 1.44 -11.82
CA GLN A 88 -19.51 0.44 -12.76
C GLN A 88 -20.13 -0.91 -12.41
N ARG A 89 -21.02 -1.37 -13.30
CA ARG A 89 -21.72 -2.64 -13.22
C ARG A 89 -20.80 -3.74 -13.76
N ASP A 90 -20.91 -4.92 -13.13
CA ASP A 90 -20.31 -6.21 -13.52
C ASP A 90 -18.91 -6.55 -12.96
N TYR A 91 -18.65 -6.27 -11.67
CA TYR A 91 -17.60 -6.99 -10.94
C TYR A 91 -18.14 -8.35 -10.46
N VAL A 92 -17.73 -9.44 -11.11
CA VAL A 92 -17.95 -10.81 -10.60
C VAL A 92 -17.03 -11.01 -9.41
N CYS A 93 -17.53 -10.83 -8.19
CA CYS A 93 -16.78 -11.18 -6.99
C CYS A 93 -16.51 -12.69 -7.00
N PRO A 94 -15.24 -13.13 -6.90
CA PRO A 94 -14.92 -14.55 -6.81
C PRO A 94 -15.63 -15.16 -5.60
N LYS A 95 -16.26 -16.33 -5.78
CA LYS A 95 -16.98 -17.04 -4.71
C LYS A 95 -16.08 -17.40 -3.51
N GLN A 96 -14.77 -17.38 -3.71
CA GLN A 96 -13.75 -17.52 -2.67
C GLN A 96 -12.48 -16.78 -3.11
N LEU A 97 -12.06 -15.77 -2.35
CA LEU A 97 -10.82 -15.05 -2.56
C LEU A 97 -9.78 -15.62 -1.60
N THR A 98 -8.74 -16.28 -2.14
CA THR A 98 -7.58 -16.67 -1.35
C THR A 98 -6.52 -15.58 -1.48
N VAL A 99 -6.23 -14.89 -0.37
CA VAL A 99 -5.18 -13.85 -0.33
C VAL A 99 -3.94 -14.46 0.30
N LEU A 100 -2.89 -14.60 -0.51
CA LEU A 100 -1.55 -14.90 -0.02
C LEU A 100 -0.94 -13.64 0.57
N TYR A 101 -0.36 -13.72 1.76
CA TYR A 101 0.27 -12.57 2.41
C TYR A 101 1.59 -12.98 3.05
N ASN A 102 2.60 -12.11 2.95
CA ASN A 102 3.86 -12.25 3.67
C ASN A 102 3.82 -11.43 4.96
N PRO A 103 4.42 -11.88 6.08
CA PRO A 103 4.78 -11.01 7.20
C PRO A 103 5.44 -9.72 6.71
N LEU A 104 5.13 -8.60 7.36
CA LEU A 104 5.69 -7.30 7.02
C LEU A 104 6.58 -6.82 8.15
N ASN A 105 7.76 -6.32 7.81
CA ASN A 105 8.58 -5.52 8.70
C ASN A 105 8.77 -4.13 8.08
N ILE A 106 8.21 -3.12 8.73
CA ILE A 106 8.17 -1.76 8.21
C ILE A 106 9.21 -0.94 8.96
N HIS A 107 10.28 -0.61 8.26
CA HIS A 107 11.37 0.23 8.74
C HIS A 107 11.05 1.70 8.50
N LEU A 108 10.81 2.44 9.57
CA LEU A 108 10.49 3.86 9.52
C LEU A 108 11.70 4.68 9.97
N ILE A 109 12.21 5.53 9.08
CA ILE A 109 13.32 6.43 9.34
C ILE A 109 12.76 7.85 9.45
N LEU A 110 12.72 8.37 10.68
CA LEU A 110 11.91 9.52 11.06
C LEU A 110 12.71 10.51 11.89
N ASP A 111 12.32 11.79 11.90
CA ASP A 111 12.70 12.69 12.98
C ASP A 111 11.99 12.33 14.30
N SER A 112 12.42 12.94 15.40
CA SER A 112 11.90 12.63 16.73
C SER A 112 10.42 12.98 16.91
N LEU A 113 9.92 14.05 16.27
CA LEU A 113 8.53 14.48 16.39
C LEU A 113 7.61 13.52 15.63
N SER A 114 7.95 13.19 14.38
CA SER A 114 7.21 12.20 13.61
C SER A 114 7.24 10.83 14.28
N MET A 115 8.38 10.42 14.86
CA MET A 115 8.48 9.15 15.57
C MET A 115 7.51 9.08 16.76
N GLU A 116 7.45 10.11 17.60
CA GLU A 116 6.53 10.17 18.73
C GLU A 116 5.06 10.09 18.26
N PHE A 117 4.70 10.89 17.25
CA PHE A 117 3.35 10.86 16.68
C PHE A 117 2.98 9.46 16.16
N ILE A 118 3.87 8.86 15.37
CA ILE A 118 3.62 7.57 14.74
C ILE A 118 3.53 6.45 15.77
N LEU A 119 4.38 6.43 16.80
CA LEU A 119 4.29 5.48 17.90
C LEU A 119 2.94 5.59 18.62
N ASN A 120 2.49 6.82 18.89
CA ASN A 120 1.19 7.08 19.51
C ASN A 120 0.00 6.60 18.65
N VAL A 121 0.13 6.55 17.32
CA VAL A 121 -0.93 6.00 16.47
C VAL A 121 -0.82 4.48 16.38
N ILE A 122 0.37 3.97 16.04
CA ILE A 122 0.58 2.55 15.72
C ILE A 122 0.39 1.64 16.94
N HIS A 123 0.69 2.09 18.17
CA HIS A 123 0.46 1.25 19.36
C HIS A 123 -1.02 0.88 19.54
N THR A 124 -1.94 1.64 18.95
CA THR A 124 -3.38 1.34 18.99
C THR A 124 -3.78 0.29 17.94
N TRP A 125 -2.94 0.03 16.94
CA TRP A 125 -3.23 -0.89 15.86
C TRP A 125 -2.95 -2.33 16.29
N ARG A 126 -3.96 -3.20 16.18
CA ARG A 126 -3.83 -4.64 16.48
C ARG A 126 -3.81 -5.44 15.18
N ILE A 127 -2.72 -5.33 14.43
CA ILE A 127 -2.55 -6.00 13.14
C ILE A 127 -1.65 -7.20 13.30
N ARG A 128 -2.03 -8.33 12.70
CA ARG A 128 -1.23 -9.57 12.74
C ARG A 128 -0.10 -9.52 11.72
N ASP A 129 1.02 -10.14 12.07
CA ASP A 129 2.17 -10.35 11.18
C ASP A 129 2.72 -9.04 10.57
N VAL A 130 2.62 -7.92 11.31
CA VAL A 130 3.23 -6.62 10.98
C VAL A 130 4.10 -6.19 12.15
N GLU A 131 5.36 -5.93 11.90
CA GLU A 131 6.29 -5.30 12.84
C GLU A 131 6.73 -3.93 12.32
N PHE A 132 7.00 -3.02 13.25
CA PHE A 132 7.53 -1.70 12.95
C PHE A 132 8.89 -1.53 13.63
N THR A 133 9.90 -1.19 12.84
CA THR A 133 11.25 -0.91 13.32
C THR A 133 11.57 0.56 13.07
N PHE A 134 12.00 1.29 14.09
CA PHE A 134 12.21 2.74 14.02
C PHE A 134 13.69 3.10 14.02
N TYR A 135 14.04 4.11 13.23
CA TYR A 135 15.39 4.68 13.15
C TYR A 135 15.29 6.21 13.13
N HIS A 136 16.26 6.89 13.76
CA HIS A 136 16.34 8.34 13.68
C HIS A 136 16.90 8.79 12.33
N PHE A 137 16.31 9.80 11.70
CA PHE A 137 16.74 10.37 10.43
C PHE A 137 18.22 10.82 10.46
N ASP A 138 18.68 11.35 11.59
CA ASP A 138 20.08 11.76 11.80
C ASP A 138 21.09 10.62 11.59
N SER A 139 20.67 9.37 11.73
CA SER A 139 21.51 8.20 11.45
C SER A 139 21.92 8.07 9.98
N LEU A 140 21.16 8.69 9.06
CA LEU A 140 21.51 8.76 7.63
C LEU A 140 22.49 9.90 7.34
N MET A 141 22.42 11.00 8.11
CA MET A 141 23.18 12.23 7.84
C MET A 141 24.69 12.01 7.85
N ARG A 142 25.18 11.14 8.73
CA ARG A 142 26.61 10.74 8.79
C ARG A 142 27.18 10.20 7.47
N TYR A 143 26.32 9.68 6.58
CA TYR A 143 26.72 9.09 5.30
C TYR A 143 26.61 10.06 4.12
N VAL A 144 25.78 11.09 4.24
CA VAL A 144 25.42 11.97 3.12
C VAL A 144 25.92 13.40 3.28
N GLN A 145 26.19 13.86 4.51
CA GLN A 145 26.64 15.23 4.81
C GLN A 145 27.96 15.62 4.12
N ALA A 146 28.80 14.64 3.75
CA ALA A 146 30.08 14.86 3.09
C ALA A 146 29.95 14.98 1.56
N ILE A 147 28.77 14.70 1.00
CA ILE A 147 28.50 14.77 -0.43
C ILE A 147 28.06 16.21 -0.75
N PRO A 148 28.77 16.92 -1.64
CA PRO A 148 28.38 18.26 -2.06
C PRO A 148 26.99 18.23 -2.70
N ASP A 149 26.04 18.97 -2.14
CA ASP A 149 24.68 19.04 -2.64
C ASP A 149 24.49 20.31 -3.48
N ILE A 150 24.26 20.14 -4.78
CA ILE A 150 24.01 21.22 -5.74
C ILE A 150 22.58 21.06 -6.34
N HIS A 151 21.81 20.06 -5.90
CA HIS A 151 20.57 19.67 -6.55
C HIS A 151 19.34 20.11 -5.74
N MET A 152 18.27 20.52 -6.43
CA MET A 152 17.01 20.99 -5.81
C MET A 152 16.30 19.93 -4.95
N ALA A 153 16.58 18.64 -5.18
CA ALA A 153 16.03 17.53 -4.39
C ALA A 153 16.68 17.38 -3.00
N GLY A 154 17.81 18.04 -2.77
CA GLY A 154 18.43 18.15 -1.46
C GLY A 154 19.01 16.86 -0.89
N ILE A 155 19.51 16.99 0.35
CA ILE A 155 20.02 15.92 1.21
C ILE A 155 19.02 14.76 1.39
N ALA A 156 17.71 15.02 1.29
CA ALA A 156 16.68 13.99 1.42
C ALA A 156 16.77 12.91 0.32
N ALA A 157 17.10 13.29 -0.91
CA ALA A 157 17.31 12.33 -2.00
C ALA A 157 18.57 11.48 -1.78
N LEU A 158 19.65 12.08 -1.26
CA LEU A 158 20.87 11.35 -0.92
C LEU A 158 20.66 10.40 0.26
N ALA A 159 19.83 10.80 1.24
CA ALA A 159 19.51 9.99 2.41
C ALA A 159 18.90 8.64 2.03
N LYS A 160 18.12 8.58 0.93
CA LYS A 160 17.57 7.33 0.36
C LYS A 160 18.66 6.31 0.01
N ILE A 161 19.79 6.76 -0.52
CA ILE A 161 20.90 5.88 -0.91
C ILE A 161 21.60 5.29 0.33
N ALA A 162 21.56 6.00 1.46
CA ALA A 162 22.18 5.58 2.72
C ALA A 162 21.33 4.61 3.56
N VAL A 163 20.08 4.32 3.14
CA VAL A 163 19.17 3.40 3.88
C VAL A 163 19.83 2.05 4.20
N PRO A 164 20.51 1.36 3.26
CA PRO A 164 21.16 0.08 3.56
C PRO A 164 22.23 0.17 4.65
N GLU A 165 22.77 1.35 4.95
CA GLU A 165 23.78 1.55 6.00
C GLU A 165 23.19 1.67 7.41
N VAL A 166 21.89 1.89 7.53
CA VAL A 166 21.17 2.05 8.81
C VAL A 166 20.32 0.83 9.14
N ILE A 167 19.75 0.17 8.12
CA ILE A 167 18.90 -1.01 8.33
C ILE A 167 19.68 -2.14 9.03
N SER A 168 19.01 -2.85 9.95
CA SER A 168 19.54 -3.98 10.72
C SER A 168 20.26 -5.02 9.86
N SER A 169 21.38 -5.55 10.36
CA SER A 169 22.24 -6.51 9.64
C SER A 169 21.60 -7.87 9.33
N GLY A 170 20.40 -8.15 9.85
CA GLY A 170 19.63 -9.37 9.55
C GLY A 170 18.75 -9.26 8.31
N VAL A 171 18.65 -8.08 7.68
CA VAL A 171 17.80 -7.84 6.52
C VAL A 171 18.62 -7.99 5.24
N ASN A 172 18.27 -8.98 4.41
CA ASN A 172 19.00 -9.30 3.18
C ASN A 172 18.49 -8.52 1.96
N LYS A 173 17.21 -8.17 1.95
CA LYS A 173 16.52 -7.44 0.87
C LYS A 173 15.54 -6.48 1.51
N VAL A 174 15.40 -5.28 0.96
CA VAL A 174 14.46 -4.27 1.45
C VAL A 174 13.94 -3.45 0.26
N ILE A 175 12.65 -3.13 0.26
CA ILE A 175 12.06 -2.23 -0.73
C ILE A 175 12.00 -0.84 -0.10
N LEU A 176 12.72 0.14 -0.66
CA LEU A 176 12.58 1.54 -0.29
C LEU A 176 11.43 2.17 -1.07
N LEU A 177 10.45 2.74 -0.36
CA LEU A 177 9.27 3.37 -0.95
C LEU A 177 9.03 4.76 -0.38
N ASP A 178 8.40 5.60 -1.18
CA ASP A 178 7.96 6.93 -0.74
C ASP A 178 6.60 6.85 -0.03
N SER A 179 6.40 7.69 0.98
CA SER A 179 5.21 7.66 1.84
C SER A 179 3.93 8.17 1.18
N ASP A 180 4.04 8.78 0.00
CA ASP A 180 2.93 9.27 -0.81
C ASP A 180 2.51 8.28 -1.91
N MET A 181 3.15 7.10 -1.98
CA MET A 181 2.77 6.05 -2.90
C MET A 181 1.49 5.33 -2.46
N LEU A 182 0.73 4.87 -3.43
CA LEU A 182 -0.41 3.97 -3.23
C LEU A 182 -0.24 2.74 -4.11
N PHE A 183 -0.58 1.59 -3.55
CA PHE A 183 -0.68 0.33 -4.26
C PHE A 183 -2.05 0.19 -4.92
N SER A 184 -2.05 -0.49 -6.07
CA SER A 184 -3.25 -1.01 -6.74
C SER A 184 -3.34 -2.53 -6.66
N GLU A 185 -2.34 -3.17 -6.03
CA GLU A 185 -2.22 -4.62 -5.94
C GLU A 185 -1.34 -5.02 -4.75
N ASN A 186 -1.23 -6.33 -4.49
CA ASN A 186 -0.46 -6.85 -3.37
C ASN A 186 1.05 -6.71 -3.59
N ILE A 187 1.76 -6.12 -2.60
CA ILE A 187 3.21 -5.91 -2.61
C ILE A 187 4.04 -7.19 -2.83
N ASN A 188 3.46 -8.37 -2.58
CA ASN A 188 4.12 -9.64 -2.86
C ASN A 188 4.57 -9.76 -4.32
N LEU A 189 3.86 -9.13 -5.26
CA LEU A 189 4.26 -9.11 -6.67
C LEU A 189 5.58 -8.36 -6.85
N LEU A 190 5.71 -7.18 -6.25
CA LEU A 190 6.95 -6.41 -6.26
C LEU A 190 8.09 -7.14 -5.55
N TRP A 191 7.79 -7.82 -4.43
CA TRP A 191 8.80 -8.59 -3.70
C TRP A 191 9.37 -9.76 -4.51
N LYS A 192 8.57 -10.39 -5.37
CA LYS A 192 9.02 -11.47 -6.25
C LYS A 192 9.99 -11.00 -7.32
N GLU A 193 9.96 -9.72 -7.69
CA GLU A 193 10.90 -9.19 -8.70
C GLU A 193 12.37 -9.29 -8.27
N PHE A 194 12.67 -9.39 -6.97
CA PHE A 194 14.02 -9.68 -6.50
C PHE A 194 14.56 -11.01 -7.03
N GLU A 195 13.71 -11.99 -7.36
CA GLU A 195 14.13 -13.27 -7.95
C GLU A 195 14.64 -13.10 -9.39
N ASN A 196 14.26 -12.01 -10.05
CA ASN A 196 14.66 -11.68 -11.41
C ASN A 196 15.97 -10.87 -11.47
N PHE A 197 16.53 -10.46 -10.32
CA PHE A 197 17.74 -9.65 -10.28
C PHE A 197 18.97 -10.54 -10.40
N ASN A 198 19.89 -10.17 -11.29
CA ASN A 198 21.18 -10.84 -11.41
C ASN A 198 22.22 -10.22 -10.45
N GLU A 199 23.38 -10.88 -10.30
CA GLU A 199 24.45 -10.42 -9.40
C GLU A 199 24.95 -9.00 -9.69
N THR A 200 24.81 -8.50 -10.93
CA THR A 200 25.22 -7.13 -11.30
C THR A 200 24.23 -6.06 -10.85
N GLN A 201 22.97 -6.43 -10.63
CA GLN A 201 21.91 -5.55 -10.13
C GLN A 201 21.83 -5.56 -8.59
N VAL A 202 22.58 -6.45 -7.93
CA VAL A 202 22.68 -6.54 -6.47
C VAL A 202 23.87 -5.72 -5.98
N GLY A 203 23.59 -4.48 -5.54
CA GLY A 203 24.59 -3.63 -4.89
C GLY A 203 25.06 -4.22 -3.57
N SER A 204 26.30 -4.74 -3.54
CA SER A 204 26.90 -5.30 -2.32
C SER A 204 27.54 -4.21 -1.46
N THR A 205 26.85 -3.66 -0.47
CA THR A 205 27.46 -2.75 0.51
C THR A 205 28.21 -3.55 1.58
N LYS A 206 29.52 -3.75 1.39
CA LYS A 206 30.40 -4.28 2.45
C LYS A 206 30.59 -3.20 3.51
N ARG A 207 29.92 -3.34 4.66
CA ARG A 207 30.20 -2.51 5.85
C ARG A 207 31.64 -2.73 6.29
N ARG A 208 32.46 -1.66 6.24
CA ARG A 208 33.78 -1.64 6.88
C ARG A 208 33.56 -1.72 8.39
N SER A 209 33.91 -2.86 8.99
CA SER A 209 34.00 -2.99 10.44
C SER A 209 35.13 -2.08 10.93
N SER A 210 34.76 -1.00 11.64
CA SER A 210 35.69 -0.14 12.33
C SER A 210 36.38 -0.94 13.43
N LYS A 211 37.62 -1.37 13.19
CA LYS A 211 38.51 -1.80 14.26
C LYS A 211 38.73 -0.61 15.19
N LYS A 212 38.17 -0.66 16.40
CA LYS A 212 38.63 0.18 17.51
C LYS A 212 40.08 -0.20 17.78
N SER A 213 40.99 0.74 17.53
CA SER A 213 42.34 0.74 18.09
C SER A 213 42.36 1.54 19.38
#